data_AF-A0A132GSV5-F1
#
_entry.id   AF-A0A132GSV5-F1
#
_cell.length_a   1.000
_cell.length_b   1.000
_cell.length_c   1.000
_cell.angle_alpha   90.00
_cell.angle_beta   90.00
_cell.angle_gamma   90.00
#
_symmetry.space_group_name_H-M   'P 1'
#
loop_
_entity.id
_entity.type
_entity.pdbx_description
1 polymer ?
#
loop_
_entity_poly.entity_id
_entity_poly.type
_entity_poly.pdbx_seq_one_letter_code
_entity_poly.pdbx_strand_id
1 'polypeptide(L)'
;MQQGFRNLQNHKFANAGYKKTTRLFHLYNSMKQLRKKNIFQLTVILMVTYMGIGFISCGSDDDNNSGGNETYFDGETVNVDSNGKASDGHRFSKIDDTNFYIDDIKYSISEGNLTVSGYDKNSSFSSAKIISRLKYNGRTFNVTSIGMGAFARCQELTSITIPNSVTFIGYSAFAFCSGLTSVSIPNSVTGIGQAAFQECTGLTSITIPNSVTEIGPEVFYGCKGLTSITIPNSVTYIGDKLFSYCINLTSVTIPSNLTSIGDRTFEGCTSLSSFAIPADITYIGRYTFSGCSSLTSISIPEKVTTIGDSSFKA
;
A
#
# COMPACT_ATOMS: atom_id res chain seq x y z
N MET A 1 -59.62 0.11 -34.00
CA MET A 1 -60.64 -0.82 -34.52
C MET A 1 -59.92 -2.00 -35.14
N GLN A 2 -60.24 -3.21 -34.64
CA GLN A 2 -60.14 -4.54 -35.28
C GLN A 2 -58.76 -5.04 -35.76
N GLN A 3 -58.11 -6.02 -35.11
CA GLN A 3 -58.38 -7.47 -34.94
C GLN A 3 -57.95 -8.37 -36.12
N GLY A 4 -57.34 -9.51 -35.73
CA GLY A 4 -57.15 -10.74 -36.52
C GLY A 4 -55.67 -11.16 -36.59
N PHE A 5 -55.06 -11.89 -35.65
CA PHE A 5 -55.39 -13.19 -35.04
C PHE A 5 -55.72 -14.31 -36.04
N ARG A 6 -54.69 -15.15 -36.27
CA ARG A 6 -54.67 -16.63 -36.35
C ARG A 6 -54.06 -17.17 -37.65
N ASN A 7 -52.90 -17.83 -37.49
CA ASN A 7 -52.74 -19.23 -37.89
C ASN A 7 -51.65 -19.88 -37.00
N LEU A 8 -52.11 -20.61 -35.98
CA LEU A 8 -51.50 -21.82 -35.43
C LEU A 8 -51.67 -22.94 -36.50
N GLN A 9 -50.90 -24.01 -36.65
CA GLN A 9 -49.98 -24.72 -35.77
C GLN A 9 -49.22 -25.78 -36.60
N ASN A 10 -48.14 -26.31 -36.01
CA ASN A 10 -47.52 -27.62 -36.25
C ASN A 10 -46.43 -27.73 -37.34
N HIS A 11 -45.17 -27.54 -36.93
CA HIS A 11 -44.27 -28.68 -36.72
C HIS A 11 -42.99 -28.29 -35.94
N LYS A 12 -42.76 -28.99 -34.81
CA LYS A 12 -41.50 -29.24 -34.09
C LYS A 12 -40.82 -28.11 -33.29
N PHE A 13 -41.26 -27.98 -32.03
CA PHE A 13 -40.42 -27.84 -30.82
C PHE A 13 -39.32 -28.92 -30.77
N ALA A 14 -38.17 -28.86 -30.08
CA ALA A 14 -37.56 -27.96 -29.10
C ALA A 14 -36.11 -28.43 -28.88
N ASN A 15 -35.13 -27.51 -28.78
CA ASN A 15 -33.96 -27.59 -27.88
C ASN A 15 -32.90 -26.50 -28.24
N ALA A 16 -33.16 -25.26 -27.83
CA ALA A 16 -32.11 -24.23 -27.77
C ALA A 16 -32.48 -23.03 -26.87
N GLY A 17 -33.77 -22.82 -26.57
CA GLY A 17 -34.25 -21.62 -25.86
C GLY A 17 -34.27 -21.68 -24.32
N TYR A 18 -34.17 -22.85 -23.70
CA TYR A 18 -34.41 -23.00 -22.24
C TYR A 18 -33.15 -23.05 -21.35
N LYS A 19 -31.94 -22.99 -21.92
CA LYS A 19 -30.67 -22.95 -21.14
C LYS A 19 -30.03 -21.56 -21.03
N LYS A 20 -30.49 -20.56 -21.81
CA LYS A 20 -29.90 -19.20 -21.81
C LYS A 20 -30.57 -18.24 -20.82
N THR A 21 -31.85 -18.42 -20.52
CA THR A 21 -32.60 -17.54 -19.60
C THR A 21 -32.32 -17.83 -18.12
N THR A 22 -32.03 -19.09 -17.76
CA THR A 22 -31.67 -19.47 -16.38
C THR A 22 -30.32 -18.90 -15.94
N ARG A 23 -29.33 -18.81 -16.85
CA ARG A 23 -28.02 -18.21 -16.55
C ARG A 23 -28.09 -16.70 -16.34
N LEU A 24 -28.89 -15.98 -17.13
CA LEU A 24 -29.10 -14.54 -16.97
C LEU A 24 -29.87 -14.21 -15.68
N PHE A 25 -30.85 -15.04 -15.30
CA PHE A 25 -31.57 -14.89 -14.03
C PHE A 25 -30.68 -15.16 -12.80
N HIS A 26 -29.82 -16.18 -12.86
CA HIS A 26 -28.82 -16.41 -11.80
C HIS A 26 -27.78 -15.29 -11.74
N LEU A 27 -27.32 -14.77 -12.88
CA LEU A 27 -26.36 -13.67 -12.92
C LEU A 27 -26.97 -12.36 -12.35
N TYR A 28 -28.22 -12.06 -12.68
CA TYR A 28 -28.95 -10.92 -12.13
C TYR A 28 -29.13 -11.03 -10.61
N ASN A 29 -29.51 -12.21 -10.10
CA ASN A 29 -29.66 -12.43 -8.67
C ASN A 29 -28.31 -12.40 -7.93
N SER A 30 -27.24 -12.93 -8.53
CA SER A 30 -25.87 -12.85 -7.97
C SER A 30 -25.36 -11.41 -7.93
N MET A 31 -25.59 -10.60 -8.96
CA MET A 31 -25.24 -9.18 -8.95
C MET A 31 -26.08 -8.36 -7.96
N LYS A 32 -27.35 -8.70 -7.78
CA LYS A 32 -28.22 -8.08 -6.75
C LYS A 32 -27.76 -8.42 -5.32
N GLN A 33 -27.24 -9.63 -5.10
CA GLN A 33 -26.66 -10.05 -3.81
C GLN A 33 -25.29 -9.41 -3.55
N LEU A 34 -24.43 -9.27 -4.56
CA LEU A 34 -23.16 -8.54 -4.46
C LEU A 34 -23.38 -7.05 -4.15
N ARG A 35 -24.39 -6.43 -4.76
CA ARG A 35 -24.76 -5.04 -4.49
C ARG A 35 -25.31 -4.85 -3.07
N LYS A 36 -26.08 -5.82 -2.53
CA LYS A 36 -26.53 -5.81 -1.13
C LYS A 36 -25.39 -6.02 -0.13
N LYS A 37 -24.42 -6.91 -0.40
CA LYS A 37 -23.25 -7.12 0.47
C LYS A 37 -22.33 -5.90 0.52
N ASN A 38 -22.10 -5.22 -0.62
CA ASN A 38 -21.31 -4.00 -0.64
C ASN A 38 -22.05 -2.80 -0.01
N ILE A 39 -23.38 -2.73 -0.13
CA ILE A 39 -24.17 -1.71 0.58
C ILE A 39 -24.14 -1.96 2.10
N PHE A 40 -24.19 -3.21 2.56
CA PHE A 40 -24.14 -3.53 4.00
C PHE A 40 -22.79 -3.18 4.63
N GLN A 41 -21.68 -3.41 3.94
CA GLN A 41 -20.33 -2.97 4.34
C GLN A 41 -20.23 -1.43 4.38
N LEU A 42 -20.88 -0.72 3.45
CA LEU A 42 -20.89 0.74 3.42
C LEU A 42 -21.79 1.37 4.50
N THR A 43 -22.92 0.75 4.86
CA THR A 43 -23.81 1.27 5.92
C THR A 43 -23.27 1.09 7.33
N VAL A 44 -22.42 0.09 7.59
CA VAL A 44 -21.74 -0.05 8.89
C VAL A 44 -20.68 1.04 9.09
N ILE A 45 -20.09 1.57 8.01
CA ILE A 45 -19.16 2.69 8.05
C ILE A 45 -19.90 4.04 8.22
N LEU A 46 -21.20 4.13 7.85
CA LEU A 46 -21.99 5.35 8.00
C LEU A 46 -22.75 5.47 9.33
N MET A 47 -22.85 4.42 10.14
CA MET A 47 -23.55 4.47 11.44
C MET A 47 -22.68 4.97 12.61
N VAL A 48 -21.38 5.17 12.42
CA VAL A 48 -20.48 5.64 13.49
C VAL A 48 -20.36 7.17 13.52
N THR A 49 -20.99 7.91 12.60
CA THR A 49 -20.89 9.39 12.53
C THR A 49 -22.12 10.14 13.04
N TYR A 50 -23.14 9.47 13.58
CA TYR A 50 -24.39 10.12 14.03
C TYR A 50 -24.85 9.62 15.41
N MET A 51 -24.15 10.02 16.47
CA MET A 51 -24.75 10.24 17.79
C MET A 51 -23.87 11.23 18.55
N GLY A 52 -24.06 12.52 18.25
CA GLY A 52 -23.71 13.57 19.18
C GLY A 52 -24.82 13.71 20.21
N ILE A 53 -24.48 13.64 21.50
CA ILE A 53 -25.27 14.26 22.55
C ILE A 53 -24.27 14.90 23.52
N GLY A 54 -24.16 16.23 23.46
CA GLY A 54 -23.72 17.01 24.60
C GLY A 54 -24.93 17.28 25.50
N PHE A 55 -24.75 17.25 26.82
CA PHE A 55 -25.00 18.40 27.71
C PHE A 55 -24.58 18.06 29.15
N ILE A 56 -23.66 18.88 29.64
CA ILE A 56 -23.34 19.35 31.00
C ILE A 56 -24.15 18.77 32.18
N SER A 57 -23.44 18.28 33.21
CA SER A 57 -23.76 18.57 34.61
C SER A 57 -22.49 18.60 35.47
N CYS A 58 -22.40 19.60 36.33
CA CYS A 58 -21.34 19.89 37.30
C CYS A 58 -21.42 18.94 38.51
N GLY A 59 -20.28 18.63 39.15
CA GLY A 59 -20.23 18.08 40.51
C GLY A 59 -19.00 17.21 40.83
N SER A 60 -17.94 17.88 41.32
CA SER A 60 -17.04 17.50 42.44
C SER A 60 -16.57 16.05 42.70
N ASP A 61 -15.23 15.96 42.81
CA ASP A 61 -14.39 15.14 43.69
C ASP A 61 -13.88 13.75 43.21
N ASP A 62 -12.56 13.72 43.02
CA ASP A 62 -11.55 12.67 43.26
C ASP A 62 -11.89 11.20 42.92
N ASP A 63 -11.24 10.64 41.88
CA ASP A 63 -10.19 9.62 42.06
C ASP A 63 -9.68 9.02 40.73
N ASN A 64 -8.40 8.64 40.76
CA ASN A 64 -7.55 8.20 39.66
C ASN A 64 -8.13 7.14 38.70
N ASN A 65 -8.28 7.52 37.42
CA ASN A 65 -8.18 6.60 36.29
C ASN A 65 -7.83 7.36 35.00
N SER A 66 -6.53 7.46 34.68
CA SER A 66 -6.06 8.04 33.42
C SER A 66 -6.27 7.05 32.27
N GLY A 67 -7.51 6.93 31.80
CA GLY A 67 -7.82 6.45 30.46
C GLY A 67 -7.49 7.53 29.44
N GLY A 68 -6.34 7.41 28.78
CA GLY A 68 -6.02 8.19 27.59
C GLY A 68 -6.71 7.60 26.37
N ASN A 69 -7.87 8.16 26.02
CA ASN A 69 -8.49 7.97 24.71
C ASN A 69 -7.68 8.83 23.70
N GLU A 70 -6.56 8.30 23.21
CA GLU A 70 -5.70 9.01 22.26
C GLU A 70 -6.34 9.03 20.87
N THR A 71 -6.86 10.19 20.46
CA THR A 71 -7.11 10.50 19.06
C THR A 71 -5.76 10.49 18.33
N TYR A 72 -5.43 9.37 17.69
CA TYR A 72 -4.15 9.11 17.00
C TYR A 72 -4.00 9.98 15.74
N PHE A 73 -3.76 11.29 15.90
CA PHE A 73 -3.44 12.22 14.80
C PHE A 73 -1.96 12.59 14.86
N ASP A 74 -1.12 11.73 14.30
CA ASP A 74 0.34 11.87 14.28
C ASP A 74 0.85 12.66 13.06
N GLY A 75 0.26 13.83 12.78
CA GLY A 75 0.74 14.62 11.64
C GLY A 75 0.27 16.07 11.61
N GLU A 76 1.10 16.91 11.00
CA GLU A 76 0.93 18.36 10.97
C GLU A 76 -0.23 18.78 10.06
N THR A 77 -1.00 19.79 10.48
CA THR A 77 -2.06 20.40 9.67
C THR A 77 -1.63 21.79 9.26
N VAL A 78 -1.50 22.02 7.97
CA VAL A 78 -1.16 23.34 7.43
C VAL A 78 -2.42 24.10 7.09
N ASN A 79 -2.54 25.33 7.60
CA ASN A 79 -3.62 26.25 7.24
C ASN A 79 -3.06 27.32 6.31
N VAL A 80 -3.68 27.53 5.15
CA VAL A 80 -3.30 28.57 4.19
C VAL A 80 -4.40 29.63 4.18
N ASP A 81 -4.03 30.87 4.50
CA ASP A 81 -4.96 32.00 4.54
C ASP A 81 -5.28 32.55 3.13
N SER A 82 -6.16 33.56 3.06
CA SER A 82 -6.57 34.19 1.80
C SER A 82 -5.43 34.91 1.06
N ASN A 83 -4.30 35.18 1.73
CA ASN A 83 -3.12 35.80 1.17
C ASN A 83 -2.06 34.77 0.75
N GLY A 84 -2.35 33.47 0.89
CA GLY A 84 -1.42 32.39 0.57
C GLY A 84 -0.35 32.14 1.64
N LYS A 85 -0.48 32.72 2.84
CA LYS A 85 0.45 32.48 3.94
C LYS A 85 0.07 31.17 4.65
N ALA A 86 1.03 30.27 4.80
CA ALA A 86 0.84 29.02 5.52
C ALA A 86 1.18 29.17 7.02
N SER A 87 0.53 28.35 7.85
CA SER A 87 0.79 28.25 9.29
C SER A 87 2.16 27.62 9.57
N ASP A 88 2.61 27.74 10.82
CA ASP A 88 3.74 26.99 11.39
C ASP A 88 5.09 27.19 10.68
N GLY A 89 5.22 28.27 9.92
CA GLY A 89 6.44 28.64 9.20
C GLY A 89 6.61 27.96 7.85
N HIS A 90 5.64 27.15 7.41
CA HIS A 90 5.67 26.53 6.10
C HIS A 90 5.67 27.56 4.97
N ARG A 91 6.30 27.21 3.84
CA ARG A 91 6.17 27.93 2.58
C ARG A 91 5.04 27.30 1.78
N PHE A 92 4.12 28.11 1.26
CA PHE A 92 3.10 27.63 0.32
C PHE A 92 3.28 28.32 -1.03
N SER A 93 3.34 27.52 -2.09
CA SER A 93 3.44 28.03 -3.47
C SER A 93 2.43 27.33 -4.35
N LYS A 94 1.45 28.08 -4.85
CA LYS A 94 0.43 27.57 -5.75
C LYS A 94 1.00 27.43 -7.16
N ILE A 95 0.81 26.26 -7.78
CA ILE A 95 1.12 26.03 -9.20
C ILE A 95 -0.15 26.26 -10.02
N ASP A 96 -1.24 25.59 -9.63
CA ASP A 96 -2.58 25.74 -10.20
C ASP A 96 -3.65 25.41 -9.12
N ASP A 97 -4.92 25.28 -9.51
CA ASP A 97 -6.02 25.02 -8.57
C ASP A 97 -5.96 23.63 -7.91
N THR A 98 -5.17 22.72 -8.47
CA THR A 98 -5.04 21.33 -8.03
C THR A 98 -3.63 20.98 -7.58
N ASN A 99 -2.61 21.76 -7.90
CA ASN A 99 -1.21 21.49 -7.59
C ASN A 99 -0.54 22.64 -6.84
N PHE A 100 0.23 22.32 -5.82
CA PHE A 100 0.97 23.30 -5.03
C PHE A 100 2.15 22.65 -4.31
N TYR A 101 3.09 23.49 -3.88
CA TYR A 101 4.16 23.10 -2.97
C TYR A 101 3.82 23.53 -1.55
N ILE A 102 4.12 22.65 -0.59
CA ILE A 102 4.31 23.01 0.82
C ILE A 102 5.75 22.67 1.14
N ASP A 103 6.52 23.70 1.47
CA ASP A 103 7.97 23.69 1.46
C ASP A 103 8.52 23.15 0.13
N ASP A 104 9.23 22.02 0.16
CA ASP A 104 9.87 21.41 -1.00
C ASP A 104 9.07 20.22 -1.55
N ILE A 105 7.90 19.93 -0.98
CA ILE A 105 7.07 18.78 -1.34
C ILE A 105 5.89 19.25 -2.20
N LYS A 106 5.70 18.60 -3.35
CA LYS A 106 4.57 18.86 -4.25
C LYS A 106 3.38 17.99 -3.83
N TYR A 107 2.21 18.61 -3.75
CA TYR A 107 0.94 17.97 -3.49
C TYR A 107 -0.03 18.21 -4.65
N SER A 108 -0.88 17.21 -4.92
CA SER A 108 -1.95 17.28 -5.90
C SER A 108 -3.28 16.90 -5.28
N ILE A 109 -4.33 17.67 -5.59
CA ILE A 109 -5.72 17.35 -5.22
C ILE A 109 -6.27 16.34 -6.22
N SER A 110 -6.75 15.21 -5.72
CA SER A 110 -7.49 14.21 -6.49
C SER A 110 -8.64 13.66 -5.65
N GLU A 111 -9.86 13.63 -6.20
CA GLU A 111 -11.04 13.05 -5.56
C GLU A 111 -11.33 13.56 -4.13
N GLY A 112 -10.99 14.82 -3.85
CA GLY A 112 -11.19 15.43 -2.52
C GLY A 112 -10.10 15.12 -1.49
N ASN A 113 -9.05 14.38 -1.86
CA ASN A 113 -7.88 14.13 -1.03
C ASN A 113 -6.63 14.77 -1.64
N LEU A 114 -5.55 14.80 -0.85
CA LEU A 114 -4.22 15.12 -1.31
C LEU A 114 -3.38 13.86 -1.50
N THR A 115 -2.59 13.91 -2.57
CA THR A 115 -1.51 12.97 -2.85
C THR A 115 -0.21 13.73 -2.90
N VAL A 116 0.83 13.21 -2.25
CA VAL A 116 2.20 13.70 -2.46
C VAL A 116 2.61 13.30 -3.87
N SER A 117 2.79 14.26 -4.77
CA SER A 117 2.92 14.00 -6.21
C SER A 117 4.30 14.33 -6.77
N GLY A 118 5.20 14.82 -5.93
CA GLY A 118 6.51 15.27 -6.36
C GLY A 118 7.30 15.95 -5.25
N TYR A 119 8.45 16.47 -5.62
CA TYR A 119 9.24 17.41 -4.85
C TYR A 119 9.83 18.47 -5.78
N ASP A 120 10.28 19.60 -5.23
CA ASP A 120 11.00 20.62 -5.98
C ASP A 120 12.42 20.13 -6.29
N LYS A 121 12.68 19.83 -7.57
CA LYS A 121 13.98 19.34 -8.05
C LYS A 121 15.09 20.39 -7.98
N ASN A 122 14.75 21.66 -7.80
CA ASN A 122 15.72 22.73 -7.64
C ASN A 122 16.08 22.97 -6.16
N SER A 123 15.39 22.28 -5.24
CA SER A 123 15.65 22.38 -3.81
C SER A 123 16.67 21.34 -3.35
N SER A 124 17.57 21.76 -2.47
CA SER A 124 18.54 20.90 -1.78
C SER A 124 18.04 20.61 -0.37
N PHE A 125 17.08 19.70 -0.23
CA PHE A 125 16.62 19.22 1.08
C PHE A 125 17.10 17.79 1.32
N SER A 126 17.53 17.52 2.55
CA SER A 126 17.98 16.19 2.98
C SER A 126 16.97 15.47 3.86
N SER A 127 15.89 16.14 4.26
CA SER A 127 14.79 15.55 5.03
C SER A 127 13.45 16.09 4.54
N ALA A 128 12.43 15.23 4.52
CA ALA A 128 11.08 15.59 4.11
C ALA A 128 10.08 15.24 5.22
N LYS A 129 9.18 16.18 5.54
CA LYS A 129 8.08 15.96 6.47
C LYS A 129 6.76 16.13 5.72
N ILE A 130 6.05 15.04 5.49
CA ILE A 130 4.74 15.08 4.83
C ILE A 130 3.71 15.58 5.83
N ILE A 131 2.94 16.60 5.44
CA ILE A 131 1.82 17.10 6.25
C ILE A 131 0.68 16.09 6.21
N SER A 132 -0.12 16.00 7.27
CA SER A 132 -1.29 15.12 7.29
C SER A 132 -2.50 15.72 6.58
N ARG A 133 -2.60 17.06 6.58
CA ARG A 133 -3.82 17.75 6.21
C ARG A 133 -3.54 19.19 5.81
N LEU A 134 -4.26 19.66 4.80
CA LEU A 134 -4.26 21.05 4.36
C LEU A 134 -5.64 21.65 4.53
N LYS A 135 -5.71 22.85 5.11
CA LYS A 135 -6.88 23.72 4.99
C LYS A 135 -6.59 24.84 4.00
N TYR A 136 -7.30 24.85 2.88
CA TYR A 136 -7.10 25.80 1.79
C TYR A 136 -8.45 26.19 1.18
N ASN A 137 -8.69 27.49 0.98
CA ASN A 137 -9.93 28.05 0.42
C ASN A 137 -11.22 27.53 1.10
N GLY A 138 -11.21 27.49 2.43
CA GLY A 138 -12.35 27.03 3.24
C GLY A 138 -12.64 25.53 3.14
N ARG A 139 -11.77 24.75 2.47
CA ARG A 139 -11.85 23.29 2.38
C ARG A 139 -10.73 22.64 3.17
N THR A 140 -10.96 21.41 3.58
CA THR A 140 -9.97 20.57 4.27
C THR A 140 -9.69 19.36 3.40
N PHE A 141 -8.40 19.07 3.17
CA PHE A 141 -7.95 17.93 2.39
C PHE A 141 -6.98 17.10 3.22
N ASN A 142 -7.18 15.79 3.25
CA ASN A 142 -6.29 14.85 3.94
C ASN A 142 -5.25 14.32 2.96
N VAL A 143 -4.00 14.19 3.39
CA VAL A 143 -2.95 13.52 2.61
C VAL A 143 -3.09 12.02 2.81
N THR A 144 -3.56 11.34 1.76
CA THR A 144 -3.95 9.92 1.84
C THR A 144 -2.97 8.98 1.17
N SER A 145 -2.09 9.50 0.31
CA SER A 145 -1.15 8.67 -0.45
C SER A 145 0.13 9.41 -0.82
N ILE A 146 1.19 8.63 -0.98
CA ILE A 146 2.39 9.05 -1.71
C ILE A 146 2.24 8.52 -3.13
N GLY A 147 2.21 9.42 -4.11
CA GLY A 147 1.90 9.11 -5.50
C GLY A 147 3.02 8.39 -6.23
N MET A 148 2.71 7.97 -7.45
CA MET A 148 3.68 7.34 -8.35
C MET A 148 4.89 8.25 -8.56
N GLY A 149 6.08 7.73 -8.29
CA GLY A 149 7.35 8.43 -8.51
C GLY A 149 7.53 9.73 -7.71
N ALA A 150 6.74 9.94 -6.64
CA ALA A 150 6.68 11.24 -5.95
C ALA A 150 8.05 11.74 -5.45
N PHE A 151 8.92 10.85 -5.00
CA PHE A 151 10.30 11.12 -4.59
C PHE A 151 11.32 10.38 -5.46
N ALA A 152 10.93 9.82 -6.62
CA ALA A 152 11.86 9.06 -7.44
C ALA A 152 13.10 9.89 -7.82
N ARG A 153 14.29 9.32 -7.62
CA ARG A 153 15.61 9.93 -7.84
C ARG A 153 15.90 11.13 -6.92
N CYS A 154 15.24 11.24 -5.77
CA CYS A 154 15.60 12.22 -4.74
C CYS A 154 16.85 11.73 -3.96
N GLN A 155 18.02 11.89 -4.58
CA GLN A 155 19.27 11.29 -4.09
C GLN A 155 19.75 11.87 -2.74
N GLU A 156 19.43 13.13 -2.47
CA GLU A 156 19.80 13.83 -1.23
C GLU A 156 18.88 13.50 -0.05
N LEU A 157 17.71 12.88 -0.28
CA LEU A 157 16.75 12.57 0.77
C LEU A 157 17.30 11.48 1.69
N THR A 158 17.66 11.86 2.91
CA THR A 158 18.22 10.95 3.92
C THR A 158 17.18 10.38 4.88
N SER A 159 16.10 11.13 5.11
CA SER A 159 15.01 10.77 6.02
C SER A 159 13.66 11.32 5.55
N ILE A 160 12.60 10.59 5.84
CA ILE A 160 11.24 11.04 5.57
C ILE A 160 10.29 10.69 6.72
N THR A 161 9.44 11.65 7.08
CA THR A 161 8.33 11.45 8.02
C THR A 161 7.04 11.32 7.24
N ILE A 162 6.40 10.14 7.35
CA ILE A 162 5.12 9.81 6.72
C ILE A 162 4.03 9.83 7.80
N PRO A 163 3.00 10.69 7.71
CA PRO A 163 1.97 10.79 8.74
C PRO A 163 0.98 9.63 8.65
N ASN A 164 0.30 9.34 9.77
CA ASN A 164 -0.76 8.31 9.87
C ASN A 164 -2.02 8.60 9.01
N SER A 165 -2.09 9.71 8.28
CA SER A 165 -3.14 9.94 7.27
C SER A 165 -2.88 9.20 5.97
N VAL A 166 -1.61 8.82 5.69
CA VAL A 166 -1.22 8.10 4.47
C VAL A 166 -1.64 6.64 4.58
N THR A 167 -2.32 6.14 3.55
CA THR A 167 -2.86 4.77 3.48
C THR A 167 -2.17 3.92 2.40
N PHE A 168 -1.45 4.54 1.48
CA PHE A 168 -0.80 3.85 0.36
C PHE A 168 0.49 4.56 -0.09
N ILE A 169 1.52 3.76 -0.39
CA ILE A 169 2.76 4.23 -1.00
C ILE A 169 2.80 3.75 -2.45
N GLY A 170 2.85 4.69 -3.37
CA GLY A 170 2.69 4.45 -4.80
C GLY A 170 3.87 3.76 -5.48
N TYR A 171 3.61 3.40 -6.74
CA TYR A 171 4.59 2.83 -7.67
C TYR A 171 5.85 3.70 -7.76
N SER A 172 7.02 3.08 -7.55
CA SER A 172 8.31 3.78 -7.61
C SER A 172 8.41 5.04 -6.74
N ALA A 173 7.59 5.18 -5.69
CA ALA A 173 7.47 6.41 -4.90
C ALA A 173 8.83 6.96 -4.41
N PHE A 174 9.74 6.08 -4.02
CA PHE A 174 11.10 6.41 -3.56
C PHE A 174 12.19 5.74 -4.41
N ALA A 175 11.87 5.29 -5.63
CA ALA A 175 12.85 4.58 -6.45
C ALA A 175 14.10 5.45 -6.71
N PHE A 176 15.29 4.87 -6.56
CA PHE A 176 16.60 5.51 -6.71
C PHE A 176 16.90 6.62 -5.70
N CYS A 177 16.25 6.63 -4.53
CA CYS A 177 16.64 7.49 -3.39
C CYS A 177 17.86 6.91 -2.67
N SER A 178 19.04 7.06 -3.27
CA SER A 178 20.29 6.46 -2.76
C SER A 178 20.73 6.99 -1.38
N GLY A 179 20.32 8.21 -1.01
CA GLY A 179 20.60 8.79 0.30
C GLY A 179 19.68 8.30 1.43
N LEU A 180 18.54 7.68 1.11
CA LEU A 180 17.51 7.35 2.10
C LEU A 180 17.99 6.21 2.99
N THR A 181 18.17 6.48 4.28
CA THR A 181 18.86 5.55 5.20
C THR A 181 17.92 4.66 5.99
N SER A 182 16.76 5.18 6.38
CA SER A 182 15.75 4.47 7.15
C SER A 182 14.34 5.01 6.85
N VAL A 183 13.34 4.14 6.94
CA VAL A 183 11.93 4.50 6.77
C VAL A 183 11.07 3.79 7.80
N SER A 184 10.22 4.54 8.49
CA SER A 184 9.15 3.99 9.33
C SER A 184 7.82 4.13 8.59
N ILE A 185 7.20 3.01 8.23
CA ILE A 185 5.91 2.99 7.55
C ILE A 185 4.80 3.06 8.61
N PRO A 186 3.88 4.04 8.56
CA PRO A 186 2.84 4.18 9.57
C PRO A 186 1.79 3.06 9.52
N ASN A 187 1.17 2.77 10.66
CA ASN A 187 0.13 1.72 10.85
C ASN A 187 -1.16 1.97 10.03
N SER A 188 -1.28 3.12 9.37
CA SER A 188 -2.36 3.43 8.44
C SER A 188 -2.12 2.90 7.03
N VAL A 189 -0.87 2.58 6.67
CA VAL A 189 -0.52 2.10 5.32
C VAL A 189 -0.99 0.66 5.16
N THR A 190 -1.72 0.41 4.09
CA THR A 190 -2.29 -0.90 3.76
C THR A 190 -1.60 -1.56 2.57
N GLY A 191 -0.91 -0.78 1.73
CA GLY A 191 -0.22 -1.28 0.55
C GLY A 191 1.01 -0.46 0.15
N ILE A 192 1.99 -1.17 -0.42
CA ILE A 192 3.23 -0.62 -0.97
C ILE A 192 3.34 -1.06 -2.44
N GLY A 193 3.26 -0.10 -3.35
CA GLY A 193 3.24 -0.32 -4.79
C GLY A 193 4.57 -0.84 -5.36
N GLN A 194 4.52 -1.40 -6.57
CA GLN A 194 5.70 -1.96 -7.24
C GLN A 194 6.88 -0.98 -7.27
N ALA A 195 8.08 -1.51 -7.04
CA ALA A 195 9.34 -0.76 -7.09
C ALA A 195 9.42 0.45 -6.15
N ALA A 196 8.55 0.55 -5.13
CA ALA A 196 8.46 1.74 -4.27
C ALA A 196 9.79 2.17 -3.66
N PHE A 197 10.68 1.25 -3.28
CA PHE A 197 12.03 1.52 -2.75
C PHE A 197 13.13 0.93 -3.63
N GLN A 198 12.87 0.69 -4.91
CA GLN A 198 13.86 0.15 -5.85
C GLN A 198 15.14 1.01 -5.84
N GLU A 199 16.30 0.38 -5.75
CA GLU A 199 17.62 1.02 -5.80
C GLU A 199 17.81 2.13 -4.75
N CYS A 200 17.09 2.04 -3.61
CA CYS A 200 17.41 2.80 -2.40
C CYS A 200 18.67 2.20 -1.76
N THR A 201 19.83 2.40 -2.39
CA THR A 201 21.08 1.73 -2.01
C THR A 201 21.57 2.08 -0.60
N GLY A 202 21.18 3.24 -0.07
CA GLY A 202 21.48 3.66 1.31
C GLY A 202 20.53 3.11 2.37
N LEU A 203 19.42 2.46 1.98
CA LEU A 203 18.38 2.01 2.92
C LEU A 203 18.90 0.84 3.75
N THR A 204 19.18 1.10 5.03
CA THR A 204 19.73 0.11 5.97
C THR A 204 18.65 -0.59 6.78
N SER A 205 17.53 0.08 7.03
CA SER A 205 16.41 -0.43 7.81
C SER A 205 15.07 0.11 7.32
N ILE A 206 14.04 -0.73 7.38
CA ILE A 206 12.66 -0.34 7.13
C ILE A 206 11.73 -1.12 8.05
N THR A 207 10.80 -0.44 8.69
CA THR A 207 9.75 -1.06 9.52
C THR A 207 8.45 -1.11 8.73
N ILE A 208 7.93 -2.31 8.50
CA ILE A 208 6.65 -2.55 7.81
C ILE A 208 5.61 -3.00 8.86
N PRO A 209 4.54 -2.24 9.09
CA PRO A 209 3.54 -2.58 10.11
C PRO A 209 2.58 -3.67 9.65
N ASN A 210 1.93 -4.33 10.61
CA ASN A 210 0.90 -5.38 10.39
C ASN A 210 -0.36 -4.87 9.67
N SER A 211 -0.50 -3.56 9.43
CA SER A 211 -1.56 -3.00 8.59
C SER A 211 -1.31 -3.23 7.11
N VAL A 212 -0.06 -3.46 6.70
CA VAL A 212 0.30 -3.71 5.30
C VAL A 212 -0.15 -5.11 4.91
N THR A 213 -1.01 -5.18 3.90
CA THR A 213 -1.56 -6.44 3.36
C THR A 213 -1.04 -6.74 1.96
N GLU A 214 -0.54 -5.71 1.25
CA GLU A 214 -0.04 -5.80 -0.13
C GLU A 214 1.36 -5.20 -0.25
N ILE A 215 2.29 -5.97 -0.83
CA ILE A 215 3.62 -5.52 -1.21
C ILE A 215 3.84 -5.91 -2.68
N GLY A 216 4.01 -4.90 -3.53
CA GLY A 216 4.21 -5.08 -4.96
C GLY A 216 5.54 -5.76 -5.31
N PRO A 217 5.69 -6.19 -6.58
CA PRO A 217 6.97 -6.69 -7.09
C PRO A 217 8.08 -5.62 -7.03
N GLU A 218 9.33 -6.06 -6.98
CA GLU A 218 10.53 -5.21 -7.03
C GLU A 218 10.64 -4.12 -5.94
N VAL A 219 9.81 -4.16 -4.89
CA VAL A 219 9.74 -3.07 -3.88
C VAL A 219 11.10 -2.75 -3.26
N PHE A 220 11.92 -3.76 -2.95
CA PHE A 220 13.27 -3.59 -2.41
C PHE A 220 14.36 -4.04 -3.39
N TYR A 221 14.06 -4.11 -4.69
CA TYR A 221 15.05 -4.48 -5.70
C TYR A 221 16.29 -3.57 -5.58
N GLY A 222 17.48 -4.12 -5.44
CA GLY A 222 18.72 -3.36 -5.39
C GLY A 222 18.92 -2.52 -4.11
N CYS A 223 18.17 -2.78 -3.03
CA CYS A 223 18.42 -2.15 -1.73
C CYS A 223 19.70 -2.70 -1.08
N LYS A 224 20.86 -2.30 -1.61
CA LYS A 224 22.18 -2.82 -1.24
C LYS A 224 22.57 -2.55 0.22
N GLY A 225 22.02 -1.52 0.86
CA GLY A 225 22.26 -1.21 2.27
C GLY A 225 21.47 -2.09 3.24
N LEU A 226 20.42 -2.77 2.78
CA LEU A 226 19.47 -3.47 3.65
C LEU A 226 20.10 -4.75 4.18
N THR A 227 20.18 -4.87 5.50
CA THR A 227 20.86 -6.01 6.17
C THR A 227 19.89 -7.03 6.71
N SER A 228 18.72 -6.60 7.17
CA SER A 228 17.64 -7.46 7.64
C SER A 228 16.27 -6.85 7.40
N ILE A 229 15.25 -7.70 7.25
CA ILE A 229 13.87 -7.25 7.13
C ILE A 229 12.87 -8.33 7.58
N THR A 230 11.78 -7.89 8.20
CA THR A 230 10.63 -8.73 8.55
C THR A 230 9.43 -8.25 7.74
N ILE A 231 8.85 -9.15 6.95
CA ILE A 231 7.58 -8.95 6.27
C ILE A 231 6.45 -9.44 7.21
N PRO A 232 5.43 -8.61 7.51
CA PRO A 232 4.42 -8.93 8.51
C PRO A 232 3.44 -10.02 8.05
N ASN A 233 2.90 -10.79 9.00
CA ASN A 233 1.97 -11.91 8.74
C ASN A 233 0.64 -11.51 8.06
N SER A 234 0.33 -10.22 8.03
CA SER A 234 -0.80 -9.64 7.30
C SER A 234 -0.63 -9.69 5.78
N VAL A 235 0.61 -9.81 5.29
CA VAL A 235 0.92 -9.91 3.86
C VAL A 235 0.59 -11.31 3.37
N THR A 236 -0.26 -11.39 2.35
CA THR A 236 -0.73 -12.67 1.78
C THR A 236 -0.02 -13.05 0.47
N TYR A 237 0.77 -12.13 -0.08
CA TYR A 237 1.49 -12.29 -1.34
C TYR A 237 2.81 -11.50 -1.30
N ILE A 238 3.89 -12.13 -1.75
CA ILE A 238 5.17 -11.46 -2.02
C ILE A 238 5.46 -11.51 -3.52
N GLY A 239 5.66 -10.35 -4.12
CA GLY A 239 5.87 -10.22 -5.56
C GLY A 239 7.24 -10.72 -6.05
N ASP A 240 7.35 -10.87 -7.37
CA ASP A 240 8.60 -11.18 -8.04
C ASP A 240 9.69 -10.15 -7.72
N LYS A 241 10.93 -10.63 -7.61
CA LYS A 241 12.13 -9.82 -7.38
C LYS A 241 12.09 -8.91 -6.16
N LEU A 242 11.27 -9.23 -5.16
CA LEU A 242 11.06 -8.37 -3.99
C LEU A 242 12.37 -7.88 -3.36
N PHE A 243 13.37 -8.75 -3.22
CA PHE A 243 14.69 -8.45 -2.65
C PHE A 243 15.85 -8.74 -3.62
N SER A 244 15.62 -8.83 -4.94
CA SER A 244 16.72 -9.14 -5.86
C SER A 244 17.84 -8.11 -5.72
N TYR A 245 19.08 -8.58 -5.70
CA TYR A 245 20.30 -7.79 -5.58
C TYR A 245 20.39 -6.95 -4.28
N CYS A 246 19.68 -7.34 -3.22
CA CYS A 246 19.98 -6.90 -1.86
C CYS A 246 21.24 -7.63 -1.34
N ILE A 247 22.40 -7.21 -1.83
CA ILE A 247 23.68 -7.93 -1.65
C ILE A 247 24.14 -8.07 -0.20
N ASN A 248 23.73 -7.16 0.71
CA ASN A 248 24.08 -7.19 2.13
C ASN A 248 22.98 -7.80 3.02
N LEU A 249 21.90 -8.32 2.42
CA LEU A 249 20.79 -8.90 3.16
C LEU A 249 21.21 -10.24 3.75
N THR A 250 21.32 -10.31 5.07
CA THR A 250 21.77 -11.51 5.81
C THR A 250 20.61 -12.27 6.45
N SER A 251 19.51 -11.59 6.77
CA SER A 251 18.36 -12.16 7.46
C SER A 251 17.04 -11.64 6.89
N VAL A 252 16.13 -12.55 6.54
CA VAL A 252 14.78 -12.21 6.08
C VAL A 252 13.78 -13.11 6.78
N THR A 253 12.73 -12.50 7.34
CA THR A 253 11.54 -13.22 7.79
C THR A 253 10.39 -12.91 6.84
N ILE A 254 9.82 -13.95 6.22
CA ILE A 254 8.59 -13.84 5.41
C ILE A 254 7.39 -14.44 6.16
N PRO A 255 6.15 -14.06 5.80
CA PRO A 255 4.94 -14.52 6.47
C PRO A 255 4.77 -16.04 6.43
N SER A 256 4.31 -16.63 7.53
CA SER A 256 4.12 -18.09 7.61
C SER A 256 2.92 -18.60 6.80
N ASN A 257 1.98 -17.72 6.48
CA ASN A 257 0.75 -17.99 5.73
C ASN A 257 0.92 -17.94 4.20
N LEU A 258 2.13 -17.70 3.69
CA LEU A 258 2.38 -17.72 2.26
C LEU A 258 2.29 -19.14 1.70
N THR A 259 1.79 -19.25 0.47
CA THR A 259 1.73 -20.52 -0.30
C THR A 259 2.72 -20.57 -1.46
N SER A 260 3.34 -19.43 -1.80
CA SER A 260 4.29 -19.31 -2.91
C SER A 260 5.37 -18.26 -2.62
N ILE A 261 6.58 -18.49 -3.14
CA ILE A 261 7.64 -17.50 -3.24
C ILE A 261 7.81 -17.15 -4.72
N GLY A 262 7.77 -15.86 -5.06
CA GLY A 262 7.84 -15.37 -6.44
C GLY A 262 9.16 -15.66 -7.17
N ASP A 263 9.16 -15.37 -8.47
CA ASP A 263 10.35 -15.50 -9.29
C ASP A 263 11.41 -14.49 -8.81
N ARG A 264 12.66 -14.94 -8.73
CA ARG A 264 13.84 -14.11 -8.41
C ARG A 264 13.78 -13.38 -7.07
N THR A 265 12.88 -13.72 -6.15
CA THR A 265 12.66 -12.98 -4.89
C THR A 265 13.95 -12.64 -4.14
N PHE A 266 14.94 -13.54 -4.10
CA PHE A 266 16.26 -13.35 -3.48
C PHE A 266 17.42 -13.47 -4.49
N GLU A 267 17.16 -13.30 -5.79
CA GLU A 267 18.21 -13.37 -6.83
C GLU A 267 19.35 -12.42 -6.50
N GLY A 268 20.59 -12.91 -6.40
CA GLY A 268 21.77 -12.10 -6.13
C GLY A 268 21.90 -11.59 -4.69
N CYS A 269 21.13 -12.11 -3.73
CA CYS A 269 21.36 -11.86 -2.30
C CYS A 269 22.61 -12.61 -1.81
N THR A 270 23.79 -12.12 -2.17
CA THR A 270 25.08 -12.80 -1.94
C THR A 270 25.43 -13.02 -0.47
N SER A 271 24.90 -12.21 0.44
CA SER A 271 25.13 -12.33 1.89
C SER A 271 24.06 -13.14 2.65
N LEU A 272 23.00 -13.60 1.97
CA LEU A 272 21.96 -14.39 2.61
C LEU A 272 22.51 -15.78 2.93
N SER A 273 22.80 -16.04 4.20
CA SER A 273 23.49 -17.26 4.64
C SER A 273 22.54 -18.36 5.11
N SER A 274 21.34 -17.99 5.52
CA SER A 274 20.29 -18.92 5.94
C SER A 274 18.92 -18.37 5.54
N PHE A 275 18.00 -19.28 5.22
CA PHE A 275 16.62 -18.93 4.95
C PHE A 275 15.71 -20.09 5.34
N ALA A 276 14.70 -19.81 6.16
CA ALA A 276 13.68 -20.78 6.54
C ALA A 276 12.47 -20.62 5.61
N ILE A 277 12.25 -21.60 4.74
CA ILE A 277 11.05 -21.64 3.89
C ILE A 277 9.84 -21.95 4.79
N PRO A 278 8.76 -21.14 4.78
CA PRO A 278 7.55 -21.44 5.54
C PRO A 278 6.94 -22.80 5.17
N ALA A 279 6.36 -23.49 6.15
CA ALA A 279 5.87 -24.86 6.02
C ALA A 279 4.76 -25.01 4.96
N ASP A 280 3.99 -23.95 4.71
CA ASP A 280 2.85 -23.96 3.78
C ASP A 280 3.21 -23.57 2.33
N ILE A 281 4.49 -23.32 2.03
CA ILE A 281 4.94 -23.06 0.66
C ILE A 281 4.75 -24.31 -0.20
N THR A 282 4.10 -24.12 -1.34
CA THR A 282 3.86 -25.14 -2.37
C THR A 282 4.62 -24.87 -3.67
N TYR A 283 5.01 -23.62 -3.91
CA TYR A 283 5.68 -23.14 -5.13
C TYR A 283 6.87 -22.25 -4.79
N ILE A 284 8.04 -22.57 -5.35
CA ILE A 284 9.24 -21.73 -5.35
C ILE A 284 9.50 -21.30 -6.80
N GLY A 285 9.53 -19.99 -7.05
CA GLY A 285 9.70 -19.42 -8.39
C GLY A 285 11.06 -19.66 -9.04
N ARG A 286 11.17 -19.30 -10.32
CA ARG A 286 12.43 -19.42 -11.07
C ARG A 286 13.47 -18.47 -10.49
N TYR A 287 14.72 -18.92 -10.42
CA TYR A 287 15.85 -18.13 -9.94
C TYR A 287 15.69 -17.56 -8.51
N THR A 288 14.76 -18.08 -7.68
CA THR A 288 14.43 -17.47 -6.37
C THR A 288 15.65 -17.21 -5.49
N PHE A 289 16.61 -18.14 -5.41
CA PHE A 289 17.88 -18.01 -4.67
C PHE A 289 19.10 -18.05 -5.61
N SER A 290 18.92 -17.72 -6.89
CA SER A 290 20.03 -17.72 -7.86
C SER A 290 21.08 -16.68 -7.45
N GLY A 291 22.34 -17.07 -7.33
CA GLY A 291 23.43 -16.18 -6.89
C GLY A 291 23.46 -15.88 -5.39
N CYS A 292 22.69 -16.61 -4.56
CA CYS A 292 22.81 -16.57 -3.10
C CYS A 292 24.07 -17.33 -2.64
N SER A 293 25.26 -16.78 -2.92
CA SER A 293 26.55 -17.46 -2.73
C SER A 293 26.87 -17.84 -1.26
N SER A 294 26.24 -17.19 -0.27
CA SER A 294 26.40 -17.53 1.15
C SER A 294 25.41 -18.60 1.62
N LEU A 295 24.37 -18.91 0.85
CA LEU A 295 23.32 -19.87 1.21
C LEU A 295 23.83 -21.28 0.89
N THR A 296 24.49 -21.90 1.86
CA THR A 296 25.14 -23.22 1.68
C THR A 296 24.19 -24.40 1.82
N SER A 297 23.08 -24.23 2.53
CA SER A 297 22.06 -25.26 2.71
C SER A 297 20.69 -24.65 2.89
N ILE A 298 19.65 -25.36 2.45
CA ILE A 298 18.26 -24.97 2.62
C ILE A 298 17.39 -26.22 2.75
N SER A 299 16.49 -26.21 3.74
CA SER A 299 15.51 -27.27 3.91
C SER A 299 14.28 -26.98 3.06
N ILE A 300 13.83 -27.96 2.29
CA ILE A 300 12.63 -27.87 1.47
C ILE A 300 11.46 -28.50 2.22
N PRO A 301 10.40 -27.73 2.56
CA PRO A 301 9.21 -28.28 3.23
C PRO A 301 8.50 -29.34 2.38
N GLU A 302 7.83 -30.29 3.04
CA GLU A 302 7.13 -31.41 2.38
C GLU A 302 6.03 -30.97 1.41
N LYS A 303 5.44 -29.79 1.62
CA LYS A 303 4.36 -29.25 0.78
C LYS A 303 4.86 -28.65 -0.53
N VAL A 304 6.17 -28.45 -0.71
CA VAL A 304 6.73 -27.91 -1.95
C VAL A 304 6.53 -28.92 -3.08
N THR A 305 5.70 -28.57 -4.06
CA THR A 305 5.39 -29.41 -5.23
C THR A 305 6.07 -28.93 -6.50
N THR A 306 6.46 -27.65 -6.55
CA THR A 306 7.07 -27.02 -7.73
C THR A 306 8.26 -26.17 -7.32
N ILE A 307 9.39 -26.39 -7.98
CA ILE A 307 10.61 -25.60 -7.86
C ILE A 307 10.97 -25.10 -9.26
N GLY A 308 11.04 -23.79 -9.44
CA GLY A 308 11.35 -23.17 -10.72
C GLY A 308 12.80 -23.39 -11.14
N ASP A 309 13.04 -23.28 -12.45
CA ASP A 309 14.37 -23.43 -13.03
C ASP A 309 15.40 -22.51 -12.35
N SER A 310 16.60 -23.04 -12.13
CA SER A 310 17.72 -22.31 -11.53
C SER A 310 17.45 -21.68 -10.16
N SER A 311 16.42 -22.14 -9.43
CA SER A 311 16.06 -21.61 -8.10
C SER A 311 17.23 -21.58 -7.13
N PHE A 312 18.13 -22.58 -7.19
CA PHE A 312 19.27 -22.74 -6.28
C PHE A 312 20.61 -22.68 -7.03
N LYS A 313 20.65 -21.98 -8.17
CA LYS A 313 21.89 -21.84 -8.95
C LYS A 313 22.87 -20.96 -8.16
N ALA A 314 24.05 -21.47 -7.87
CA ALA A 314 25.14 -20.70 -7.26
C ALA A 314 25.64 -19.58 -8.18
#